data_AF-A0A7C2QYA4-F1
#
_entry.id   AF-A0A7C2QYA4-F1
#
_cell.length_a   1.000
_cell.length_b   1.000
_cell.length_c   1.000
_cell.angle_alpha   90.00
_cell.angle_beta   90.00
_cell.angle_gamma   90.00
#
_symmetry.space_group_name_H-M   'P 1'
#
loop_
_entity.id
_entity.type
_entity.pdbx_description
1 polymer ?
#
loop_
_entity_poly.entity_id
_entity_poly.type
_entity_poly.pdbx_seq_one_letter_code
_entity_poly.pdbx_strand_id
1 'polypeptide(L)'
;LRYWLIVAAGFLLVTALLFGGFSLDALSMLGVGAAAFVLTALVFHTQGKGRIVAALEIFFTGGLYLAFLNFSRSSEEIARASGGAIKILFILAVLSFFIHAVLLFLASFPRVVKGKGRRNILVFLLFLIPLGLVLSFLLPVDFITHEVEVNPLSEQPDPNRRPLNGEGRPFDFDGALRGHTPRDRDGELEGMSPENWKNLKNLRSSSRNGVSRQYALMIVATQRETLYLGNAYYGDLNRERGFLLSKEEPLNDLSTLRLIESWRNPSPGRDLMRLPVQVKVFSALEEKYFAYRPEGLSPTVLNEEEPPFIYSYEGLFAVSEAPPQMLSQAGRLPVTERLDLARYLDLPFSGETAAVFGGYVNALVEPGMSDMEKVDAIVDGYKSFQYELGFSEDVSTAHILEFLTETKTGDCTEFANTTAILARYAGVPSRVVTGFLASRELQLPKHVQGLYYLREHMEPLQAYPLSELLMVTTSHRHAWTQVYIAGYGWIDIETTATAIPPALGG
;
A
#
# COMPACT_ATOMS: atom_id res chain seq x y z
N LEU A 1 -48.84 4.48 28.40
CA LEU A 1 -47.39 4.41 28.13
C LEU A 1 -46.72 5.48 28.99
N ARG A 2 -45.79 5.13 29.88
CA ARG A 2 -45.27 6.04 30.93
C ARG A 2 -44.30 7.08 30.35
N TYR A 3 -44.42 8.33 30.81
CA TYR A 3 -43.63 9.52 30.43
C TYR A 3 -42.11 9.27 30.28
N TRP A 4 -41.57 8.34 31.07
CA TRP A 4 -40.16 7.95 31.03
C TRP A 4 -39.67 7.36 29.69
N LEU A 5 -40.53 6.67 28.93
CA LEU A 5 -40.17 6.15 27.60
C LEU A 5 -39.94 7.28 26.59
N ILE A 6 -40.74 8.35 26.69
CA ILE A 6 -40.62 9.53 25.83
C ILE A 6 -39.35 10.30 26.17
N VAL A 7 -39.03 10.43 27.46
CA VAL A 7 -37.79 11.08 27.91
C VAL A 7 -36.56 10.30 27.47
N ALA A 8 -36.56 8.96 27.60
CA ALA A 8 -35.44 8.12 27.16
C ALA A 8 -35.25 8.16 25.63
N ALA A 9 -36.34 8.05 24.86
CA ALA A 9 -36.30 8.15 23.41
C ALA A 9 -35.83 9.55 22.94
N GLY A 10 -36.31 10.61 23.60
CA GLY A 10 -35.90 11.98 23.31
C GLY A 10 -34.42 12.22 23.59
N PHE A 11 -33.90 11.73 24.71
CA PHE A 11 -32.47 11.84 25.04
C PHE A 11 -31.60 11.08 24.02
N LEU A 12 -31.94 9.83 23.68
CA LEU A 12 -31.21 9.05 22.68
C LEU A 12 -31.22 9.71 21.29
N LEU A 13 -32.37 10.23 20.86
CA LEU A 13 -32.50 10.94 19.58
C LEU A 13 -31.61 12.19 19.54
N VAL A 14 -31.65 13.02 20.57
CA VAL A 14 -30.84 14.25 20.65
C VAL A 14 -29.34 13.91 20.67
N THR A 15 -28.95 12.90 21.44
CA THR A 15 -27.54 12.51 21.58
C THR A 15 -27.00 11.97 20.26
N ALA A 16 -27.75 11.10 19.59
CA ALA A 16 -27.34 10.53 18.32
C ALA A 16 -27.32 11.57 17.17
N LEU A 17 -28.24 12.54 17.15
CA LEU A 17 -28.19 13.63 16.17
C LEU A 17 -27.01 14.58 16.42
N LEU A 18 -26.65 14.83 17.68
CA LEU A 18 -25.51 15.68 18.04
C LEU A 18 -24.17 15.06 17.63
N PHE A 19 -24.00 13.74 17.79
CA PHE A 19 -22.73 13.07 17.52
C PHE A 19 -22.65 12.39 16.14
N GLY A 20 -23.77 11.94 15.57
CA GLY A 20 -23.82 11.21 14.30
C GLY A 20 -24.21 12.05 13.08
N GLY A 21 -24.71 13.27 13.27
CA GLY A 21 -25.21 14.11 12.17
C GLY A 21 -26.47 13.53 11.48
N PHE A 22 -26.75 14.00 10.26
CA PHE A 22 -27.91 13.59 9.45
C PHE A 22 -27.56 12.60 8.32
N SER A 23 -26.54 11.76 8.52
CA SER A 23 -26.23 10.72 7.53
C SER A 23 -27.32 9.62 7.53
N LEU A 24 -27.55 9.01 6.37
CA LEU A 24 -28.46 7.86 6.24
C LEU A 24 -28.06 6.73 7.18
N ASP A 25 -26.75 6.53 7.38
CA ASP A 25 -26.21 5.51 8.28
C ASP A 25 -26.54 5.82 9.75
N ALA A 26 -26.36 7.07 10.20
CA ALA A 26 -26.69 7.47 11.56
C ALA A 26 -28.20 7.35 11.85
N LEU A 27 -29.05 7.74 10.89
CA LEU A 27 -30.50 7.59 10.99
C LEU A 27 -30.93 6.12 11.03
N SER A 28 -30.26 5.24 10.27
CA SER A 28 -30.53 3.81 10.28
C SER A 28 -30.18 3.16 11.63
N MET A 29 -29.02 3.52 12.21
CA MET A 29 -28.56 3.08 13.53
C MET A 29 -29.52 3.53 14.64
N LEU A 30 -30.00 4.77 14.56
CA LEU A 30 -31.04 5.30 15.43
C LEU A 30 -32.35 4.51 15.34
N GLY A 31 -32.77 4.17 14.12
CA GLY A 31 -33.95 3.34 13.88
C GLY A 31 -33.83 1.95 14.49
N VAL A 32 -32.67 1.30 14.32
CA VAL A 32 -32.36 -0.02 14.91
C VAL A 32 -32.37 0.04 16.45
N GLY A 33 -31.75 1.06 17.03
CA GLY A 33 -31.73 1.27 18.48
C GLY A 33 -33.11 1.55 19.07
N ALA A 34 -33.92 2.38 18.40
CA ALA A 34 -35.30 2.66 18.81
C ALA A 34 -36.19 1.41 18.72
N ALA A 35 -36.05 0.61 17.66
CA ALA A 35 -36.75 -0.66 17.51
C ALA A 35 -36.37 -1.63 18.64
N ALA A 36 -35.07 -1.79 18.92
CA ALA A 36 -34.59 -2.64 20.03
C ALA A 36 -35.20 -2.20 21.37
N PHE A 37 -35.15 -0.90 21.68
CA PHE A 37 -35.70 -0.35 22.94
C PHE A 37 -37.21 -0.59 23.11
N VAL A 38 -37.99 -0.38 22.04
CA VAL A 38 -39.45 -0.62 22.07
C VAL A 38 -39.74 -2.11 22.29
N LEU A 39 -38.97 -2.99 21.65
CA LEU A 39 -39.09 -4.44 21.83
C LEU A 39 -38.76 -4.84 23.27
N THR A 40 -37.66 -4.33 23.85
CA THR A 40 -37.29 -4.56 25.25
C THR A 40 -38.43 -4.16 26.19
N ALA A 41 -38.95 -2.94 26.03
CA ALA A 41 -40.03 -2.42 26.87
C ALA A 41 -41.30 -3.29 26.79
N LEU A 42 -41.62 -3.82 25.60
CA LEU A 42 -42.77 -4.69 25.37
C LEU A 42 -42.57 -6.08 26.01
N VAL A 43 -41.35 -6.63 25.98
CA VAL A 43 -41.02 -7.90 26.65
C VAL A 43 -41.21 -7.79 28.16
N PHE A 44 -40.69 -6.74 28.79
CA PHE A 44 -40.87 -6.53 30.23
C PHE A 44 -42.32 -6.23 30.63
N HIS A 45 -43.08 -5.52 29.79
CA HIS A 45 -44.47 -5.16 30.11
C HIS A 45 -45.45 -6.32 29.93
N THR A 46 -45.22 -7.20 28.96
CA THR A 46 -46.15 -8.29 28.61
C THR A 46 -46.00 -9.56 29.47
N GLN A 47 -45.09 -9.56 30.44
CA GLN A 47 -44.84 -10.66 31.39
C GLN A 47 -44.74 -12.04 30.70
N GLY A 48 -44.07 -12.11 29.54
CA GLY A 48 -43.81 -13.35 28.82
C GLY A 48 -44.89 -13.79 27.83
N LYS A 49 -45.86 -12.93 27.45
CA LYS A 49 -46.76 -13.16 26.29
C LYS A 49 -46.11 -12.81 24.94
N GLY A 50 -45.07 -11.97 24.92
CA GLY A 50 -44.35 -11.53 23.72
C GLY A 50 -43.11 -12.36 23.35
N ARG A 51 -43.09 -13.68 23.56
CA ARG A 51 -41.86 -14.51 23.42
C ARG A 51 -41.22 -14.49 22.03
N ILE A 52 -42.04 -14.41 20.98
CA ILE A 52 -41.57 -14.30 19.59
C ILE A 52 -40.90 -12.93 19.37
N VAL A 53 -41.43 -11.89 20.02
CA VAL A 53 -40.93 -10.52 19.94
C VAL A 53 -39.54 -10.40 20.59
N ALA A 54 -39.31 -11.09 21.71
CA ALA A 54 -38.01 -11.16 22.37
C ALA A 54 -36.92 -11.84 21.51
N ALA A 55 -37.30 -12.81 20.67
CA ALA A 55 -36.35 -13.48 19.77
C ALA A 55 -35.88 -12.55 18.64
N LEU A 56 -36.74 -11.64 18.17
CA LEU A 56 -36.38 -10.66 17.13
C LEU A 56 -35.42 -9.59 17.65
N GLU A 57 -35.54 -9.22 18.93
CA GLU A 57 -34.70 -8.21 19.58
C GLU A 57 -33.20 -8.56 19.58
N ILE A 58 -32.86 -9.85 19.66
CA ILE A 58 -31.47 -10.33 19.63
C ILE A 58 -30.78 -9.97 18.30
N PHE A 59 -31.51 -9.94 17.18
CA PHE A 59 -30.94 -9.60 15.89
C PHE A 59 -30.67 -8.10 15.75
N PHE A 60 -31.58 -7.25 16.25
CA PHE A 60 -31.39 -5.80 16.24
C PHE A 60 -30.26 -5.36 17.18
N THR A 61 -30.22 -5.91 18.39
CA THR A 61 -29.12 -5.66 19.34
C THR A 61 -27.80 -6.24 18.82
N GLY A 62 -27.80 -7.43 18.24
CA GLY A 62 -26.62 -8.03 17.60
C GLY A 62 -26.07 -7.15 16.47
N GLY A 63 -26.93 -6.58 15.62
CA GLY A 63 -26.53 -5.61 14.59
C GLY A 63 -25.91 -4.34 15.17
N LEU A 64 -26.46 -3.82 16.26
CA LEU A 64 -25.93 -2.62 16.94
C LEU A 64 -24.58 -2.90 17.61
N TYR A 65 -24.40 -4.10 18.18
CA TYR A 65 -23.11 -4.55 18.70
C TYR A 65 -22.07 -4.71 17.59
N LEU A 66 -22.41 -5.33 16.46
CA LEU A 66 -21.50 -5.46 15.32
C LEU A 66 -21.09 -4.08 14.77
N ALA A 67 -22.04 -3.15 14.66
CA ALA A 67 -21.74 -1.79 14.24
C ALA A 67 -20.82 -1.06 15.24
N PHE A 68 -21.04 -1.23 16.54
CA PHE A 68 -20.15 -0.70 17.58
C PHE A 68 -18.74 -1.29 17.50
N LEU A 69 -18.63 -2.61 17.27
CA LEU A 69 -17.35 -3.27 17.08
C LEU A 69 -16.61 -2.77 15.83
N ASN A 70 -17.31 -2.58 14.71
CA ASN A 70 -16.74 -2.03 13.48
C ASN A 70 -16.33 -0.56 13.64
N PHE A 71 -17.12 0.25 14.34
CA PHE A 71 -16.76 1.63 14.67
C PHE A 71 -15.55 1.70 15.61
N SER A 72 -15.45 0.77 16.58
CA SER A 72 -14.27 0.65 17.43
C SER A 72 -13.03 0.28 16.62
N ARG A 73 -13.15 -0.57 15.59
CA ARG A 73 -12.06 -0.89 14.66
C ARG A 73 -11.59 0.33 13.88
N SER A 74 -12.51 1.11 13.29
CA SER A 74 -12.15 2.33 12.55
C SER A 74 -11.65 3.47 13.44
N SER A 75 -12.01 3.48 14.72
CA SER A 75 -11.54 4.50 15.68
C SER A 75 -10.15 4.20 16.26
N GLU A 76 -9.72 2.93 16.29
CA GLU A 76 -8.37 2.53 16.70
C GLU A 76 -7.30 3.01 15.70
N GLU A 77 -7.66 3.09 14.42
CA GLU A 77 -6.89 3.71 13.33
C GLU A 77 -6.55 5.19 13.62
N ILE A 78 -7.41 5.87 14.40
CA ILE A 78 -7.32 7.30 14.75
C ILE A 78 -6.64 7.52 16.11
N ALA A 79 -6.66 6.53 17.03
CA ALA A 79 -6.16 6.66 18.41
C ALA A 79 -5.04 5.65 18.73
N ARG A 80 -3.83 5.93 18.23
CA ARG A 80 -2.60 5.09 18.32
C ARG A 80 -2.00 4.90 19.73
N ALA A 81 -2.76 5.05 20.82
CA ALA A 81 -2.22 5.07 22.19
C ALA A 81 -2.91 4.13 23.21
N SER A 82 -3.91 3.34 22.82
CA SER A 82 -4.75 2.63 23.80
C SER A 82 -5.10 1.18 23.46
N GLY A 83 -4.16 0.40 22.90
CA GLY A 83 -4.38 -1.01 22.55
C GLY A 83 -4.84 -1.90 23.73
N GLY A 84 -4.57 -1.50 24.99
CA GLY A 84 -5.09 -2.19 26.18
C GLY A 84 -6.54 -1.84 26.54
N ALA A 85 -6.96 -0.58 26.32
CA ALA A 85 -8.30 -0.12 26.70
C ALA A 85 -9.38 -0.65 25.76
N ILE A 86 -9.06 -0.80 24.48
CA ILE A 86 -9.98 -1.30 23.45
C ILE A 86 -10.26 -2.80 23.65
N LYS A 87 -9.26 -3.59 24.05
CA LYS A 87 -9.44 -4.99 24.46
C LYS A 87 -10.43 -5.12 25.60
N ILE A 88 -10.32 -4.26 26.62
CA ILE A 88 -11.25 -4.22 27.75
C ILE A 88 -12.66 -3.82 27.27
N LEU A 89 -12.77 -2.80 26.43
CA LEU A 89 -14.05 -2.34 25.87
C LEU A 89 -14.74 -3.44 25.04
N PHE A 90 -13.97 -4.19 24.24
CA PHE A 90 -14.46 -5.31 23.43
C PHE A 90 -14.99 -6.45 24.30
N ILE A 91 -14.21 -6.85 25.30
CA ILE A 91 -14.61 -7.87 26.29
C ILE A 91 -15.89 -7.41 27.00
N LEU A 92 -15.94 -6.16 27.45
CA LEU A 92 -17.14 -5.60 28.10
C LEU A 92 -18.35 -5.55 27.17
N ALA A 93 -18.17 -5.24 25.89
CA ALA A 93 -19.24 -5.23 24.90
C ALA A 93 -19.83 -6.64 24.70
N VAL A 94 -18.97 -7.64 24.47
CA VAL A 94 -19.40 -9.03 24.31
C VAL A 94 -20.08 -9.56 25.58
N LEU A 95 -19.52 -9.30 26.76
CA LEU A 95 -20.15 -9.64 28.05
C LEU A 95 -21.51 -8.97 28.21
N SER A 96 -21.62 -7.69 27.87
CA SER A 96 -22.87 -6.94 27.96
C SER A 96 -23.94 -7.50 27.01
N PHE A 97 -23.57 -7.91 25.79
CA PHE A 97 -24.48 -8.58 24.86
C PHE A 97 -25.03 -9.88 25.45
N PHE A 98 -24.16 -10.71 26.04
CA PHE A 98 -24.58 -11.97 26.65
C PHE A 98 -25.43 -11.78 27.90
N ILE A 99 -25.07 -10.81 28.76
CA ILE A 99 -25.89 -10.45 29.92
C ILE A 99 -27.28 -9.98 29.46
N HIS A 100 -27.36 -9.16 28.42
CA HIS A 100 -28.62 -8.70 27.85
C HIS A 100 -29.47 -9.85 27.31
N ALA A 101 -28.88 -10.79 26.57
CA ALA A 101 -29.56 -11.98 26.06
C ALA A 101 -30.11 -12.87 27.20
N VAL A 102 -29.36 -13.03 28.29
CA VAL A 102 -29.81 -13.78 29.48
C VAL A 102 -30.97 -13.06 30.17
N LEU A 103 -30.91 -11.74 30.32
CA LEU A 103 -31.99 -10.95 30.94
C LEU A 103 -33.28 -11.04 30.12
N LEU A 104 -33.19 -10.92 28.79
CA LEU A 104 -34.34 -11.09 27.89
C LEU A 104 -34.96 -12.49 27.98
N PHE A 105 -34.12 -13.52 28.07
CA PHE A 105 -34.57 -14.90 28.26
C PHE A 105 -35.33 -15.06 29.59
N LEU A 106 -34.76 -14.57 30.70
CA LEU A 106 -35.39 -14.67 32.01
C LEU A 106 -36.70 -13.87 32.09
N ALA A 107 -36.76 -12.69 31.48
CA ALA A 107 -37.96 -11.86 31.40
C ALA A 107 -39.07 -12.51 30.54
N SER A 108 -38.69 -13.22 29.49
CA SER A 108 -39.63 -13.93 28.60
C SER A 108 -40.17 -15.23 29.20
N PHE A 109 -39.42 -15.85 30.13
CA PHE A 109 -39.77 -17.13 30.76
C PHE A 109 -39.81 -17.08 32.30
N PRO A 110 -40.65 -16.22 32.91
CA PRO A 110 -40.67 -16.02 34.37
C PRO A 110 -41.09 -17.28 35.16
N ARG A 111 -41.81 -18.23 34.53
CA ARG A 111 -42.19 -19.52 35.15
C ARG A 111 -41.02 -20.51 35.28
N VAL A 112 -39.95 -20.34 34.50
CA VAL A 112 -38.72 -21.18 34.58
C VAL A 112 -37.92 -20.85 35.83
N VAL A 113 -38.00 -19.60 36.31
CA VAL A 113 -37.30 -19.11 37.51
C VAL A 113 -37.94 -19.60 38.81
N LYS A 114 -39.26 -19.90 38.82
CA LYS A 114 -40.03 -20.28 40.02
C LYS A 114 -40.17 -21.80 40.27
N GLY A 115 -39.54 -22.68 39.50
CA GLY A 115 -39.66 -24.15 39.64
C GLY A 115 -38.39 -24.94 39.26
N LYS A 116 -38.52 -26.25 38.96
CA LYS A 116 -37.44 -27.18 38.49
C LYS A 116 -36.77 -26.76 37.15
N GLY A 117 -36.83 -25.48 36.76
CA GLY A 117 -36.29 -24.90 35.54
C GLY A 117 -34.80 -24.55 35.58
N ARG A 118 -34.09 -24.80 36.70
CA ARG A 118 -32.62 -24.66 36.78
C ARG A 118 -31.89 -25.40 35.66
N ARG A 119 -32.41 -26.56 35.22
CA ARG A 119 -31.85 -27.34 34.12
C ARG A 119 -31.94 -26.62 32.76
N ASN A 120 -32.99 -25.83 32.52
CA ASN A 120 -33.16 -25.08 31.27
C ASN A 120 -32.25 -23.85 31.22
N ILE A 121 -32.03 -23.18 32.37
CA ILE A 121 -31.04 -22.10 32.48
C ILE A 121 -29.63 -22.66 32.25
N LEU A 122 -29.33 -23.83 32.83
CA LEU A 122 -28.05 -24.50 32.63
C LEU A 122 -27.82 -24.86 31.16
N VAL A 123 -28.82 -25.43 30.47
CA VAL A 123 -28.74 -25.78 29.04
C VAL A 123 -28.61 -24.55 28.15
N PHE A 124 -29.31 -23.45 28.47
CA PHE A 124 -29.19 -22.19 27.74
C PHE A 124 -27.78 -21.60 27.87
N LEU A 125 -27.23 -21.55 29.08
CA LEU A 125 -25.84 -21.15 29.33
C LEU A 125 -24.83 -22.09 28.66
N LEU A 126 -25.11 -23.39 28.63
CA LEU A 126 -24.27 -24.41 27.98
C LEU A 126 -24.21 -24.25 26.47
N PHE A 127 -25.21 -23.61 25.84
CA PHE A 127 -25.22 -23.30 24.40
C PHE A 127 -24.61 -21.93 24.11
N LEU A 128 -24.85 -20.95 24.98
CA LEU A 128 -24.36 -19.57 24.84
C LEU A 128 -22.85 -19.45 24.97
N ILE A 129 -22.24 -20.18 25.91
CA ILE A 129 -20.80 -20.12 26.15
C ILE A 129 -20.00 -20.66 24.94
N PRO A 130 -20.31 -21.85 24.38
CA PRO A 130 -19.66 -22.35 23.17
C PRO A 130 -19.95 -21.47 21.95
N LEU A 131 -21.17 -20.94 21.82
CA LEU A 131 -21.49 -20.03 20.71
C LEU A 131 -20.68 -18.73 20.79
N GLY A 132 -20.50 -18.17 21.99
CA GLY A 132 -19.63 -17.02 22.21
C GLY A 132 -18.16 -17.32 21.96
N LEU A 133 -17.69 -18.52 22.33
CA LEU A 133 -16.36 -19.01 21.99
C LEU A 133 -16.19 -19.17 20.48
N VAL A 134 -17.13 -19.82 19.78
CA VAL A 134 -17.09 -19.97 18.32
C VAL A 134 -17.15 -18.62 17.61
N LEU A 135 -17.98 -17.68 18.09
CA LEU A 135 -18.02 -16.31 17.58
C LEU A 135 -16.70 -15.56 17.85
N SER A 136 -16.02 -15.81 18.98
CA SER A 136 -14.69 -15.26 19.23
C SER A 136 -13.60 -15.84 18.32
N PHE A 137 -13.77 -17.08 17.83
CA PHE A 137 -12.88 -17.71 16.84
C PHE A 137 -13.21 -17.33 15.39
N LEU A 138 -14.45 -16.92 15.11
CA LEU A 138 -14.89 -16.38 13.81
C LEU A 138 -14.55 -14.88 13.65
N LEU A 139 -14.19 -14.22 14.74
CA LEU A 139 -13.63 -12.87 14.71
C LEU A 139 -12.11 -12.99 14.46
N PRO A 140 -11.55 -12.23 13.50
CA PRO A 140 -10.13 -12.31 13.18
C PRO A 140 -9.28 -12.08 14.42
N VAL A 141 -8.33 -13.00 14.64
CA VAL A 141 -7.49 -13.11 15.85
C VAL A 141 -6.43 -12.00 15.92
N ASP A 142 -6.38 -11.12 14.91
CA ASP A 142 -5.29 -10.15 14.66
C ASP A 142 -5.27 -8.94 15.61
N PHE A 143 -5.92 -9.04 16.78
CA PHE A 143 -5.93 -8.00 17.83
C PHE A 143 -4.75 -8.09 18.81
N ILE A 144 -3.81 -9.03 18.62
CA ILE A 144 -2.75 -9.35 19.58
C ILE A 144 -1.55 -9.81 18.75
N THR A 145 -0.65 -8.96 18.28
CA THR A 145 0.36 -8.18 19.02
C THR A 145 0.95 -7.13 18.06
N HIS A 146 1.29 -5.94 18.55
CA HIS A 146 2.42 -5.20 17.98
C HIS A 146 3.46 -5.28 19.08
N GLU A 147 4.37 -6.23 18.94
CA GLU A 147 5.54 -6.31 19.81
C GLU A 147 6.42 -5.10 19.49
N VAL A 148 6.72 -4.29 20.51
CA VAL A 148 7.78 -3.30 20.38
C VAL A 148 9.08 -4.09 20.41
N GLU A 149 9.57 -4.47 19.24
CA GLU A 149 10.88 -5.11 19.12
C GLU A 149 11.97 -4.10 19.47
N VAL A 150 12.54 -4.26 20.65
CA VAL A 150 13.76 -3.57 21.07
C VAL A 150 14.93 -4.47 20.69
N ASN A 151 15.66 -4.07 19.66
CA ASN A 151 16.82 -4.80 19.14
C ASN A 151 17.89 -4.97 20.25
N PRO A 152 18.32 -6.19 20.62
CA PRO A 152 19.35 -6.41 21.63
C PRO A 152 20.73 -5.97 21.11
N LEU A 153 21.06 -4.73 21.42
CA LEU A 153 22.35 -4.08 21.20
C LEU A 153 23.42 -4.64 22.16
N SER A 154 24.22 -5.64 21.76
CA SER A 154 25.52 -5.84 22.44
C SER A 154 26.59 -6.60 21.68
N GLU A 155 26.30 -7.30 20.59
CA GLU A 155 27.36 -7.91 19.77
C GLU A 155 27.10 -7.61 18.31
N GLN A 156 27.70 -6.53 17.83
CA GLN A 156 28.02 -6.40 16.42
C GLN A 156 29.00 -7.54 16.10
N PRO A 157 28.68 -8.51 15.22
CA PRO A 157 29.75 -9.21 14.56
C PRO A 157 30.37 -8.18 13.62
N ASP A 158 31.60 -7.75 13.92
CA ASP A 158 32.55 -7.38 12.87
C ASP A 158 32.35 -8.41 11.73
N PRO A 159 32.10 -7.99 10.46
CA PRO A 159 32.00 -8.93 9.35
C PRO A 159 33.37 -9.56 9.15
N ASN A 160 33.68 -10.51 10.03
CA ASN A 160 34.75 -11.45 9.91
C ASN A 160 34.39 -12.22 8.64
N ARG A 161 34.98 -11.77 7.53
CA ARG A 161 35.08 -12.51 6.29
C ARG A 161 35.81 -13.79 6.64
N ARG A 162 35.07 -14.78 7.13
CA ARG A 162 35.55 -16.15 7.16
C ARG A 162 35.47 -16.62 5.73
N PRO A 163 36.60 -16.86 5.04
CA PRO A 163 36.54 -17.60 3.79
C PRO A 163 35.92 -18.95 4.16
N LEU A 164 34.72 -19.22 3.65
CA LEU A 164 34.16 -20.55 3.78
C LEU A 164 35.08 -21.50 3.02
N ASN A 165 35.57 -22.45 3.80
CA ASN A 165 36.57 -23.46 3.51
C ASN A 165 36.22 -24.17 2.20
N GLY A 166 37.25 -24.46 1.38
CA GLY A 166 37.13 -24.97 0.00
C GLY A 166 36.61 -26.39 -0.17
N GLU A 167 35.57 -26.80 0.54
CA GLU A 167 34.88 -28.06 0.27
C GLU A 167 33.41 -27.78 -0.04
N GLY A 168 33.16 -27.60 -1.33
CA GLY A 168 31.82 -27.45 -1.87
C GLY A 168 30.93 -28.65 -1.56
N ARG A 169 29.80 -28.38 -0.92
CA ARG A 169 28.57 -29.16 -1.09
C ARG A 169 27.39 -28.19 -1.15
N PRO A 170 26.63 -28.15 -2.26
CA PRO A 170 25.37 -27.44 -2.33
C PRO A 170 24.36 -28.11 -1.39
N PHE A 171 23.52 -27.32 -0.73
CA PHE A 171 22.31 -27.83 -0.11
C PHE A 171 21.39 -28.37 -1.22
N ASP A 172 21.21 -29.70 -1.25
CA ASP A 172 20.20 -30.37 -2.06
C ASP A 172 18.81 -29.95 -1.57
N PHE A 173 18.12 -29.12 -2.36
CA PHE A 173 16.67 -28.98 -2.30
C PHE A 173 16.03 -30.18 -3.02
N ASP A 174 15.93 -31.31 -2.32
CA ASP A 174 15.12 -32.45 -2.77
C ASP A 174 13.83 -32.46 -1.94
N GLY A 175 12.81 -31.73 -2.41
CA GLY A 175 11.54 -31.58 -1.68
C GLY A 175 10.56 -30.57 -2.27
N ALA A 176 10.11 -30.84 -3.50
CA ALA A 176 8.91 -30.29 -4.16
C ALA A 176 8.97 -28.89 -4.84
N LEU A 177 9.62 -28.82 -6.01
CA LEU A 177 9.09 -28.13 -7.22
C LEU A 177 9.51 -28.91 -8.49
N ARG A 178 9.09 -30.18 -8.59
CA ARG A 178 9.15 -30.94 -9.85
C ARG A 178 7.75 -31.24 -10.36
N GLY A 179 7.27 -30.39 -11.25
CA GLY A 179 6.21 -30.71 -12.20
C GLY A 179 6.82 -30.83 -13.60
N HIS A 180 7.21 -32.03 -14.01
CA HIS A 180 7.52 -32.30 -15.41
C HIS A 180 6.21 -32.41 -16.19
N THR A 181 5.85 -31.37 -16.93
CA THR A 181 4.96 -31.45 -18.09
C THR A 181 5.64 -30.76 -19.28
N PRO A 182 5.91 -31.45 -20.39
CA PRO A 182 6.57 -30.86 -21.54
C PRO A 182 5.56 -30.06 -22.38
N ARG A 183 5.26 -28.83 -21.95
CA ARG A 183 4.75 -27.69 -22.73
C ARG A 183 4.30 -26.60 -21.75
N ASP A 184 5.20 -25.67 -21.47
CA ASP A 184 4.95 -24.25 -21.15
C ASP A 184 6.29 -23.68 -20.72
N ARG A 185 7.02 -23.13 -21.69
CA ARG A 185 8.30 -22.47 -21.47
C ARG A 185 8.02 -20.97 -21.38
N ASP A 186 7.77 -20.46 -20.17
CA ASP A 186 7.89 -19.03 -19.81
C ASP A 186 7.92 -18.84 -18.28
N GLY A 187 8.94 -18.15 -17.76
CA GLY A 187 8.99 -17.51 -16.42
C GLY A 187 8.89 -18.41 -15.18
N GLU A 188 9.91 -19.21 -14.86
CA GLU A 188 10.02 -19.85 -13.53
C GLU A 188 10.56 -18.86 -12.49
N LEU A 189 9.92 -18.80 -11.31
CA LEU A 189 10.37 -18.02 -10.16
C LEU A 189 11.35 -18.86 -9.33
N GLU A 190 12.57 -18.36 -9.14
CA GLU A 190 13.60 -19.05 -8.36
C GLU A 190 14.09 -18.18 -7.19
N GLY A 191 14.44 -18.82 -6.08
CA GLY A 191 15.15 -18.19 -4.96
C GLY A 191 16.62 -17.94 -5.30
N MET A 192 17.15 -16.78 -4.91
CA MET A 192 18.56 -16.42 -5.15
C MET A 192 19.40 -16.59 -3.87
N SER A 193 20.56 -17.23 -3.97
CA SER A 193 21.48 -17.39 -2.82
C SER A 193 22.12 -16.05 -2.40
N PRO A 194 22.36 -15.82 -1.09
CA PRO A 194 22.93 -14.58 -0.52
C PRO A 194 24.18 -14.00 -1.23
N GLU A 195 25.03 -14.86 -1.80
CA GLU A 195 26.26 -14.47 -2.50
C GLU A 195 26.01 -13.82 -3.87
N ASN A 196 24.91 -14.17 -4.54
CA ASN A 196 24.53 -13.64 -5.85
C ASN A 196 23.88 -12.25 -5.76
N TRP A 197 23.40 -11.83 -4.58
CA TRP A 197 22.73 -10.54 -4.35
C TRP A 197 23.65 -9.32 -4.59
N LYS A 198 24.95 -9.43 -4.27
CA LYS A 198 25.93 -8.36 -4.52
C LYS A 198 26.22 -8.12 -6.00
N ASN A 199 25.86 -9.08 -6.85
CA ASN A 199 26.07 -9.04 -8.29
C ASN A 199 24.75 -8.83 -9.05
N LEU A 200 23.73 -8.23 -8.44
CA LEU A 200 22.43 -7.98 -9.10
C LEU A 200 22.58 -7.22 -10.42
N LYS A 201 23.60 -6.35 -10.53
CA LYS A 201 23.98 -5.64 -11.78
C LYS A 201 24.36 -6.59 -12.93
N ASN A 202 24.82 -7.80 -12.62
CA ASN A 202 25.24 -8.85 -13.54
C ASN A 202 24.16 -9.95 -13.73
N LEU A 203 23.09 -9.94 -12.92
CA LEU A 203 21.95 -10.86 -13.00
C LEU A 203 20.87 -10.38 -13.96
N ARG A 204 21.20 -9.40 -14.83
CA ARG A 204 20.39 -9.04 -16.00
C ARG A 204 20.09 -10.34 -16.75
N SER A 205 18.80 -10.68 -16.81
CA SER A 205 18.23 -11.93 -17.34
C SER A 205 19.23 -12.70 -18.21
N SER A 206 19.97 -13.63 -17.60
CA SER A 206 20.83 -14.51 -18.39
C SER A 206 19.89 -15.44 -19.16
N SER A 207 19.49 -15.03 -20.36
CA SER A 207 18.80 -15.89 -21.30
C SER A 207 19.79 -16.92 -21.80
N ARG A 208 20.01 -17.96 -20.98
CA ARG A 208 20.62 -19.20 -21.44
C ARG A 208 19.45 -20.05 -21.94
N ASN A 209 19.38 -20.22 -23.26
CA ASN A 209 18.39 -21.04 -23.97
C ASN A 209 16.95 -20.47 -24.07
N GLY A 210 16.76 -19.15 -24.04
CA GLY A 210 15.44 -18.53 -24.28
C GLY A 210 14.47 -18.58 -23.10
N VAL A 211 14.98 -18.79 -21.88
CA VAL A 211 14.18 -18.69 -20.64
C VAL A 211 14.64 -17.45 -19.88
N SER A 212 13.78 -16.42 -19.82
CA SER A 212 14.00 -15.25 -18.97
C SER A 212 13.75 -15.64 -17.50
N ARG A 213 14.81 -15.63 -16.69
CA ARG A 213 14.72 -15.93 -15.25
C ARG A 213 14.33 -14.66 -14.50
N GLN A 214 13.32 -14.78 -13.64
CA GLN A 214 12.87 -13.70 -12.77
C GLN A 214 13.12 -14.07 -11.31
N TYR A 215 13.61 -13.10 -10.54
CA TYR A 215 13.91 -13.28 -9.12
C TYR A 215 12.98 -12.42 -8.28
N ALA A 216 12.39 -13.00 -7.23
CA ALA A 216 11.64 -12.24 -6.24
C ALA A 216 12.59 -11.36 -5.42
N LEU A 217 12.34 -10.05 -5.40
CA LEU A 217 13.18 -9.06 -4.74
C LEU A 217 12.52 -8.49 -3.50
N MET A 218 11.21 -8.24 -3.57
CA MET A 218 10.44 -7.71 -2.46
C MET A 218 9.03 -8.30 -2.41
N ILE A 219 8.46 -8.30 -1.21
CA ILE A 219 7.02 -8.40 -0.99
C ILE A 219 6.57 -7.08 -0.39
N VAL A 220 5.56 -6.49 -1.01
CA VAL A 220 5.00 -5.19 -0.61
C VAL A 220 3.59 -5.43 -0.13
N ALA A 221 3.33 -5.11 1.15
CA ALA A 221 1.99 -5.14 1.71
C ALA A 221 1.37 -3.73 1.65
N THR A 222 0.26 -3.61 0.93
CA THR A 222 -0.44 -2.34 0.70
C THR A 222 -1.89 -2.55 0.27
N GLN A 223 -2.74 -1.61 0.65
CA GLN A 223 -4.13 -1.54 0.15
C GLN A 223 -4.25 -0.88 -1.23
N ARG A 224 -3.17 -0.29 -1.75
CA ARG A 224 -3.16 0.35 -3.07
C ARG A 224 -3.04 -0.68 -4.19
N GLU A 225 -3.63 -0.36 -5.34
CA GLU A 225 -3.53 -1.18 -6.54
C GLU A 225 -2.15 -1.09 -7.19
N THR A 226 -1.59 0.12 -7.22
CA THR A 226 -0.30 0.43 -7.84
C THR A 226 0.50 1.38 -6.97
N LEU A 227 1.79 1.12 -6.80
CA LEU A 227 2.77 1.96 -6.13
C LEU A 227 4.06 2.05 -6.97
N TYR A 228 4.52 3.27 -7.20
CA TYR A 228 5.83 3.57 -7.76
C TYR A 228 6.85 3.65 -6.64
N LEU A 229 7.65 2.59 -6.45
CA LEU A 229 8.57 2.45 -5.32
C LEU A 229 9.97 2.94 -5.74
N GLY A 230 10.23 4.24 -5.55
CA GLY A 230 11.48 4.88 -5.95
C GLY A 230 12.58 4.81 -4.90
N ASN A 231 13.81 4.56 -5.32
CA ASN A 231 15.00 4.62 -4.45
C ASN A 231 16.07 5.60 -4.95
N ALA A 232 16.01 5.98 -6.23
CA ALA A 232 16.98 6.89 -6.84
C ALA A 232 16.27 7.96 -7.68
N TYR A 233 16.64 9.22 -7.43
CA TYR A 233 16.01 10.42 -7.96
C TYR A 233 17.06 11.29 -8.66
N TYR A 234 16.77 11.66 -9.90
CA TYR A 234 17.70 12.32 -10.81
C TYR A 234 17.10 13.65 -11.28
N GLY A 235 17.52 14.72 -10.61
CA GLY A 235 17.04 16.09 -10.86
C GLY A 235 18.05 16.99 -11.56
N ASP A 236 19.34 16.63 -11.59
CA ASP A 236 20.36 17.44 -12.24
C ASP A 236 20.54 16.97 -13.68
N LEU A 237 20.49 17.89 -14.63
CA LEU A 237 20.63 17.57 -16.05
C LEU A 237 22.00 18.01 -16.55
N ASN A 238 22.77 17.08 -17.09
CA ASN A 238 24.05 17.36 -17.73
C ASN A 238 23.92 17.35 -19.25
N ARG A 239 24.64 18.26 -19.92
CA ARG A 239 24.59 18.44 -21.37
C ARG A 239 24.96 17.19 -22.18
N GLU A 240 25.87 16.36 -21.68
CA GLU A 240 26.39 15.19 -22.40
C GLU A 240 25.86 13.90 -21.79
N ARG A 241 25.90 13.81 -20.45
CA ARG A 241 25.59 12.58 -19.71
C ARG A 241 24.10 12.38 -19.41
N GLY A 242 23.23 13.34 -19.74
CA GLY A 242 21.83 13.31 -19.37
C GLY A 242 21.61 13.51 -17.87
N PHE A 243 20.59 12.86 -17.32
CA PHE A 243 20.20 13.03 -15.92
C PHE A 243 21.20 12.38 -14.95
N LEU A 244 21.58 13.13 -13.93
CA LEU A 244 22.50 12.71 -12.88
C LEU A 244 21.77 12.53 -11.55
N LEU A 245 22.24 11.58 -10.75
CA LEU A 245 21.71 11.33 -9.40
C LEU A 245 21.86 12.60 -8.56
N SER A 246 20.75 13.10 -8.02
CA SER A 246 20.74 14.34 -7.25
C SER A 246 21.30 14.13 -5.86
N LYS A 247 22.53 14.61 -5.63
CA LYS A 247 23.20 14.51 -4.32
C LYS A 247 22.49 15.27 -3.20
N GLU A 248 21.72 16.27 -3.56
CA GLU A 248 20.98 17.14 -2.63
C GLU A 248 19.53 16.68 -2.43
N GLU A 249 19.12 15.58 -3.07
CA GLU A 249 17.77 15.03 -2.88
C GLU A 249 17.74 14.18 -1.60
N PRO A 250 17.01 14.61 -0.55
CA PRO A 250 17.02 13.88 0.73
C PRO A 250 16.50 12.45 0.62
N LEU A 251 15.67 12.15 -0.39
CA LEU A 251 15.19 10.78 -0.63
C LEU A 251 16.32 9.83 -1.07
N ASN A 252 17.34 10.31 -1.78
CA ASN A 252 18.49 9.49 -2.17
C ASN A 252 19.36 9.11 -0.96
N ASP A 253 19.53 10.03 -0.01
CA ASP A 253 20.23 9.71 1.24
C ASP A 253 19.37 8.77 2.09
N LEU A 254 18.08 9.09 2.25
CA LEU A 254 17.16 8.33 3.08
C LEU A 254 16.99 6.89 2.59
N SER A 255 17.06 6.61 1.28
CA SER A 255 16.96 5.25 0.74
C SER A 255 18.07 4.34 1.27
N THR A 256 19.28 4.87 1.44
CA THR A 256 20.45 4.11 1.91
C THR A 256 20.64 4.12 3.43
N LEU A 257 20.02 5.07 4.16
CA LEU A 257 20.17 5.19 5.61
C LEU A 257 19.54 4.02 6.38
N ARG A 258 20.32 3.30 7.20
CA ARG A 258 19.75 2.32 8.14
C ARG A 258 19.21 3.04 9.36
N LEU A 259 17.88 3.10 9.47
CA LEU A 259 17.21 3.77 10.58
C LEU A 259 17.22 2.86 11.82
N ILE A 260 17.79 3.36 12.92
CA ILE A 260 17.83 2.68 14.22
C ILE A 260 16.57 3.01 15.04
N GLU A 261 16.02 4.20 14.81
CA GLU A 261 14.79 4.70 15.41
C GLU A 261 13.81 5.17 14.33
N SER A 262 12.53 5.34 14.70
CA SER A 262 11.53 5.86 13.79
C SER A 262 11.89 7.28 13.33
N TRP A 263 11.96 7.48 12.02
CA TRP A 263 12.17 8.77 11.41
C TRP A 263 10.83 9.44 11.10
N ARG A 264 10.73 10.75 11.33
CA ARG A 264 9.57 11.56 10.94
C ARG A 264 10.02 12.66 10.01
N ASN A 265 9.19 12.96 9.02
CA ASN A 265 9.46 14.06 8.12
C ASN A 265 9.43 15.39 8.88
N PRO A 266 10.54 16.15 8.93
CA PRO A 266 10.57 17.44 9.63
C PRO A 266 9.75 18.51 8.91
N SER A 267 9.45 18.30 7.63
CA SER A 267 8.74 19.26 6.76
C SER A 267 7.67 18.52 5.95
N PRO A 268 6.55 18.12 6.58
CA PRO A 268 5.43 17.50 5.87
C PRO A 268 4.92 18.45 4.79
N GLY A 269 4.75 17.93 3.58
CA GLY A 269 4.23 18.71 2.45
C GLY A 269 2.79 19.14 2.72
N ARG A 270 2.39 20.30 2.18
CA ARG A 270 0.97 20.75 2.20
C ARG A 270 0.33 20.61 0.83
N ASP A 271 0.78 19.62 0.07
CA ASP A 271 0.27 19.30 -1.25
C ASP A 271 -1.19 18.82 -1.12
N LEU A 272 -2.05 19.31 -2.01
CA LEU A 272 -3.44 18.93 -2.10
C LEU A 272 -3.58 17.46 -2.52
N MET A 273 -4.69 16.84 -2.10
CA MET A 273 -5.07 15.48 -2.52
C MET A 273 -4.00 14.42 -2.20
N ARG A 274 -3.29 14.58 -1.07
CA ARG A 274 -2.38 13.56 -0.55
C ARG A 274 -3.05 12.76 0.55
N LEU A 275 -3.09 11.44 0.38
CA LEU A 275 -3.53 10.52 1.42
C LEU A 275 -2.36 9.76 2.01
N PRO A 276 -2.29 9.64 3.34
CA PRO A 276 -1.27 8.83 4.00
C PRO A 276 -1.55 7.35 3.75
N VAL A 277 -0.68 6.69 2.98
CA VAL A 277 -0.73 5.26 2.68
C VAL A 277 0.38 4.57 3.46
N GLN A 278 -0.01 3.61 4.30
CA GLN A 278 0.93 2.75 4.99
C GLN A 278 1.40 1.63 4.06
N VAL A 279 2.71 1.41 3.99
CA VAL A 279 3.31 0.38 3.14
C VAL A 279 4.37 -0.36 3.95
N LYS A 280 4.19 -1.67 4.09
CA LYS A 280 5.21 -2.58 4.65
C LYS A 280 5.97 -3.21 3.48
N VAL A 281 7.29 -3.20 3.57
CA VAL A 281 8.15 -3.82 2.57
C VAL A 281 9.02 -4.86 3.25
N PHE A 282 8.97 -6.08 2.73
CA PHE A 282 9.92 -7.15 2.98
C PHE A 282 10.82 -7.22 1.75
N SER A 283 12.11 -7.01 1.94
CA SER A 283 13.06 -6.81 0.86
C SER A 283 14.27 -7.69 1.08
N ALA A 284 14.80 -8.19 -0.01
CA ALA A 284 16.10 -8.81 -0.03
C ALA A 284 17.21 -7.82 -0.43
N LEU A 285 16.82 -6.59 -0.79
CA LEU A 285 17.69 -5.45 -1.07
C LEU A 285 17.83 -4.56 0.18
N GLU A 286 19.03 -4.04 0.39
CA GLU A 286 19.36 -3.21 1.57
C GLU A 286 18.79 -1.79 1.51
N GLU A 287 18.45 -1.33 0.32
CA GLU A 287 17.89 0.00 0.08
C GLU A 287 16.40 0.03 0.45
N LYS A 288 15.93 1.21 0.83
CA LYS A 288 14.50 1.50 0.97
C LYS A 288 13.95 2.11 -0.32
N TYR A 289 12.71 1.77 -0.60
CA TYR A 289 11.96 2.19 -1.76
C TYR A 289 10.69 2.90 -1.30
N PHE A 290 10.41 4.04 -1.89
CA PHE A 290 9.41 4.97 -1.39
C PHE A 290 8.31 5.16 -2.42
N ALA A 291 7.06 4.96 -2.00
CA ALA A 291 5.89 5.23 -2.83
C ALA A 291 5.73 6.72 -3.16
N TYR A 292 6.16 7.58 -2.22
CA TYR A 292 6.25 9.02 -2.36
C TYR A 292 7.23 9.55 -1.30
N ARG A 293 7.33 10.86 -1.09
CA ARG A 293 8.00 11.40 0.11
C ARG A 293 7.36 10.79 1.37
N PRO A 294 8.13 10.11 2.24
CA PRO A 294 7.62 9.54 3.47
C PRO A 294 7.29 10.65 4.47
N GLU A 295 6.14 10.52 5.14
CA GLU A 295 5.75 11.28 6.34
C GLU A 295 6.42 10.71 7.59
N GLY A 296 6.67 9.40 7.59
CA GLY A 296 7.44 8.71 8.60
C GLY A 296 7.92 7.35 8.12
N LEU A 297 9.01 6.88 8.70
CA LEU A 297 9.60 5.57 8.44
C LEU A 297 9.91 4.88 9.76
N SER A 298 9.61 3.59 9.82
CA SER A 298 10.05 2.72 10.91
C SER A 298 11.53 2.38 10.77
N PRO A 299 12.19 1.91 11.85
CA PRO A 299 13.53 1.35 11.78
C PRO A 299 13.66 0.29 10.68
N THR A 300 14.85 0.20 10.09
CA THR A 300 15.16 -0.87 9.14
C THR A 300 15.53 -2.13 9.93
N VAL A 301 14.69 -3.15 9.84
CA VAL A 301 14.93 -4.45 10.48
C VAL A 301 15.78 -5.30 9.55
N LEU A 302 16.82 -5.92 10.10
CA LEU A 302 17.62 -6.95 9.45
C LEU A 302 17.40 -8.26 10.20
N ASN A 303 16.77 -9.23 9.56
CA ASN A 303 16.55 -10.58 10.08
C ASN A 303 17.21 -11.60 9.15
N GLU A 304 18.41 -12.06 9.49
CA GLU A 304 19.16 -13.04 8.68
C GLU A 304 18.57 -14.46 8.74
N GLU A 305 17.66 -14.72 9.67
CA GLU A 305 17.02 -16.04 9.87
C GLU A 305 15.86 -16.29 8.89
N GLU A 306 15.38 -15.26 8.19
CA GLU A 306 14.25 -15.33 7.25
C GLU A 306 14.64 -15.00 5.78
N PRO A 307 15.50 -15.82 5.15
CA PRO A 307 15.78 -15.66 3.72
C PRO A 307 14.52 -15.96 2.88
N PRO A 308 14.36 -15.33 1.70
CA PRO A 308 15.30 -14.41 1.08
C PRO A 308 15.15 -12.94 1.52
N PHE A 309 14.04 -12.55 2.15
CA PHE A 309 13.71 -11.15 2.46
C PHE A 309 14.21 -10.73 3.86
N ILE A 310 15.52 -10.62 3.98
CA ILE A 310 16.18 -10.34 5.26
C ILE A 310 16.03 -8.89 5.74
N TYR A 311 15.56 -7.97 4.90
CA TYR A 311 15.28 -6.58 5.28
C TYR A 311 13.78 -6.37 5.40
N SER A 312 13.34 -5.65 6.42
CA SER A 312 11.98 -5.10 6.41
C SER A 312 11.91 -3.69 6.99
N TYR A 313 10.98 -2.91 6.48
CA TYR A 313 10.67 -1.60 7.00
C TYR A 313 9.22 -1.26 6.66
N GLU A 314 8.74 -0.21 7.31
CA GLU A 314 7.40 0.30 7.09
C GLU A 314 7.49 1.81 6.91
N GLY A 315 6.66 2.33 6.02
CA GLY A 315 6.59 3.76 5.76
C GLY A 315 5.16 4.23 5.64
N LEU A 316 4.95 5.48 6.05
CA LEU A 316 3.73 6.24 5.77
C LEU A 316 4.03 7.22 4.65
N PHE A 317 3.37 7.09 3.52
CA PHE A 317 3.66 7.86 2.31
C PHE A 317 2.47 8.72 1.91
N ALA A 318 2.71 10.00 1.63
CA ALA A 318 1.67 10.94 1.17
C ALA A 318 1.38 10.76 -0.33
N VAL A 319 0.77 9.63 -0.71
CA VAL A 319 0.49 9.27 -2.10
C VAL A 319 -0.58 10.19 -2.69
N SER A 320 -0.45 10.52 -3.98
CA SER A 320 -1.42 11.36 -4.68
C SER A 320 -2.71 10.59 -4.99
N GLU A 321 -3.86 11.21 -4.72
CA GLU A 321 -5.19 10.80 -5.17
C GLU A 321 -5.82 11.83 -6.11
N ALA A 322 -5.02 12.78 -6.60
CA ALA A 322 -5.53 13.82 -7.47
C ALA A 322 -6.04 13.20 -8.79
N PRO A 323 -7.33 13.35 -9.12
CA PRO A 323 -7.83 12.87 -10.40
C PRO A 323 -7.22 13.72 -11.55
N PRO A 324 -7.03 13.14 -12.76
CA PRO A 324 -6.44 13.86 -13.88
C PRO A 324 -7.09 15.22 -14.16
N GLN A 325 -8.42 15.31 -14.04
CA GLN A 325 -9.16 16.55 -14.27
C GLN A 325 -8.77 17.68 -13.31
N MET A 326 -8.42 17.35 -12.05
CA MET A 326 -7.95 18.34 -11.09
C MET A 326 -6.52 18.79 -11.39
N LEU A 327 -5.66 17.89 -11.85
CA LEU A 327 -4.29 18.19 -12.25
C LEU A 327 -4.26 19.10 -13.49
N SER A 328 -5.11 18.84 -14.49
CA SER A 328 -5.26 19.70 -15.69
C SER A 328 -5.82 21.10 -15.37
N GLN A 329 -6.50 21.27 -14.23
CA GLN A 329 -7.00 22.58 -13.78
C GLN A 329 -6.04 23.29 -12.84
N ALA A 330 -4.88 22.70 -12.53
CA ALA A 330 -3.91 23.30 -11.66
C ALA A 330 -3.43 24.66 -12.22
N GLY A 331 -3.28 25.63 -11.31
CA GLY A 331 -2.77 26.94 -11.66
C GLY A 331 -1.30 26.89 -12.08
N ARG A 332 -0.77 28.04 -12.52
CA ARG A 332 0.66 28.18 -12.77
C ARG A 332 1.44 28.18 -11.46
N LEU A 333 2.67 27.68 -11.51
CA LEU A 333 3.59 27.72 -10.39
C LEU A 333 3.83 29.16 -9.91
N PRO A 334 3.66 29.44 -8.61
CA PRO A 334 4.08 30.70 -8.00
C PRO A 334 5.56 30.98 -8.25
N VAL A 335 5.93 32.25 -8.36
CA VAL A 335 7.32 32.67 -8.64
C VAL A 335 8.30 32.12 -7.60
N THR A 336 7.92 32.08 -6.33
CA THR A 336 8.74 31.55 -5.23
C THR A 336 9.01 30.06 -5.40
N GLU A 337 7.97 29.25 -5.63
CA GLU A 337 8.13 27.81 -5.87
C GLU A 337 8.93 27.53 -7.14
N ARG A 338 8.75 28.36 -8.18
CA ARG A 338 9.54 28.25 -9.42
C ARG A 338 11.03 28.49 -9.17
N LEU A 339 11.40 29.40 -8.26
CA LEU A 339 12.78 29.64 -7.88
C LEU A 339 13.35 28.46 -7.08
N ASP A 340 12.57 27.91 -6.15
CA ASP A 340 12.95 26.71 -5.38
C ASP A 340 13.14 25.49 -6.29
N LEU A 341 12.40 25.44 -7.40
CA LEU A 341 12.45 24.37 -8.40
C LEU A 341 13.35 24.69 -9.60
N ALA A 342 14.16 25.76 -9.55
CA ALA A 342 14.94 26.22 -10.71
C ALA A 342 15.85 25.13 -11.30
N ARG A 343 16.46 24.28 -10.45
CA ARG A 343 17.27 23.14 -10.90
C ARG A 343 16.48 22.12 -11.74
N TYR A 344 15.20 21.96 -11.45
CA TYR A 344 14.31 21.03 -12.15
C TYR A 344 13.73 21.64 -13.44
N LEU A 345 14.06 22.90 -13.72
CA LEU A 345 13.76 23.62 -14.95
C LEU A 345 15.01 23.86 -15.81
N ASP A 346 16.20 23.51 -15.29
CA ASP A 346 17.45 23.80 -15.98
C ASP A 346 17.61 22.97 -17.25
N LEU A 347 18.12 23.64 -18.30
CA LEU A 347 18.29 23.12 -19.65
C LEU A 347 19.70 23.51 -20.16
N PRO A 348 20.71 22.64 -20.01
CA PRO A 348 22.09 22.95 -20.34
C PRO A 348 22.43 22.83 -21.84
N PHE A 349 21.40 22.72 -22.70
CA PHE A 349 21.56 22.46 -24.13
C PHE A 349 21.68 23.75 -24.93
N SER A 350 22.39 23.68 -26.06
CA SER A 350 22.59 24.81 -26.96
C SER A 350 22.69 24.32 -28.40
N GLY A 351 22.44 25.21 -29.38
CA GLY A 351 22.59 24.87 -30.80
C GLY A 351 21.56 23.84 -31.25
N GLU A 352 22.01 22.84 -32.01
CA GLU A 352 21.15 21.82 -32.65
C GLU A 352 20.33 21.01 -31.63
N THR A 353 20.96 20.52 -30.56
CA THR A 353 20.25 19.78 -29.50
C THR A 353 19.09 20.57 -28.91
N ALA A 354 19.28 21.87 -28.69
CA ALA A 354 18.23 22.72 -28.15
C ALA A 354 17.10 22.96 -29.16
N ALA A 355 17.45 23.09 -30.45
CA ALA A 355 16.48 23.23 -31.52
C ALA A 355 15.63 21.96 -31.71
N VAL A 356 16.20 20.76 -31.55
CA VAL A 356 15.48 19.49 -31.66
C VAL A 356 14.44 19.35 -30.54
N PHE A 357 14.86 19.43 -29.27
CA PHE A 357 13.92 19.29 -28.15
C PHE A 357 12.87 20.42 -28.12
N GLY A 358 13.30 21.67 -28.33
CA GLY A 358 12.38 22.81 -28.37
C GLY A 358 11.41 22.72 -29.55
N GLY A 359 11.88 22.27 -30.72
CA GLY A 359 11.03 22.03 -31.89
C GLY A 359 9.98 20.96 -31.65
N TYR A 360 10.34 19.87 -30.96
CA TYR A 360 9.42 18.81 -30.59
C TYR A 360 8.32 19.32 -29.64
N VAL A 361 8.69 20.06 -28.59
CA VAL A 361 7.72 20.66 -27.66
C VAL A 361 6.80 21.65 -28.39
N ASN A 362 7.34 22.53 -29.23
CA ASN A 362 6.53 23.51 -29.98
C ASN A 362 5.53 22.86 -30.96
N ALA A 363 5.78 21.63 -31.39
CA ALA A 363 4.86 20.88 -32.26
C ALA A 363 3.70 20.23 -31.47
N LEU A 364 3.86 20.01 -30.17
CA LEU A 364 2.87 19.32 -29.32
C LEU A 364 2.13 20.26 -28.37
N VAL A 365 2.80 21.31 -27.90
CA VAL A 365 2.30 22.20 -26.85
C VAL A 365 1.77 23.50 -27.44
N GLU A 366 0.50 23.79 -27.16
CA GLU A 366 -0.16 25.02 -27.58
C GLU A 366 -0.16 26.10 -26.48
N PRO A 367 -0.18 27.39 -26.85
CA PRO A 367 -0.34 28.47 -25.89
C PRO A 367 -1.66 28.33 -25.11
N GLY A 368 -1.57 28.42 -23.77
CA GLY A 368 -2.75 28.37 -22.89
C GLY A 368 -2.97 27.04 -22.20
N MET A 369 -2.31 25.97 -22.63
CA MET A 369 -2.30 24.68 -21.91
C MET A 369 -1.76 24.84 -20.48
N SER A 370 -2.41 24.18 -19.53
CA SER A 370 -1.93 23.95 -18.17
C SER A 370 -0.67 23.07 -18.17
N ASP A 371 0.06 23.05 -17.06
CA ASP A 371 1.29 22.25 -16.97
C ASP A 371 1.03 20.75 -17.15
N MET A 372 -0.09 20.23 -16.65
CA MET A 372 -0.46 18.82 -16.86
C MET A 372 -0.87 18.54 -18.31
N GLU A 373 -1.64 19.43 -18.96
CA GLU A 373 -2.01 19.25 -20.38
C GLU A 373 -0.78 19.22 -21.30
N LYS A 374 0.27 19.98 -20.99
CA LYS A 374 1.54 19.92 -21.72
C LYS A 374 2.21 18.56 -21.57
N VAL A 375 2.22 18.01 -20.36
CA VAL A 375 2.80 16.69 -20.07
C VAL A 375 1.99 15.60 -20.77
N ASP A 376 0.66 15.68 -20.73
CA ASP A 376 -0.22 14.76 -21.45
C ASP A 376 0.04 14.81 -22.97
N ALA A 377 0.20 16.00 -23.56
CA ALA A 377 0.52 16.16 -24.98
C ALA A 377 1.89 15.56 -25.35
N ILE A 378 2.89 15.68 -24.47
CA ILE A 378 4.20 15.05 -24.64
C ILE A 378 4.08 13.52 -24.62
N VAL A 379 3.40 12.96 -23.60
CA VAL A 379 3.19 11.52 -23.48
C VAL A 379 2.37 10.99 -24.66
N ASP A 380 1.35 11.72 -25.11
CA ASP A 380 0.59 11.37 -26.31
C ASP A 380 1.42 11.38 -27.60
N GLY A 381 2.52 12.13 -27.65
CA GLY A 381 3.50 12.13 -28.74
C GLY A 381 4.15 10.75 -28.97
N TYR A 382 4.12 9.88 -27.96
CA TYR A 382 4.69 8.53 -28.02
C TYR A 382 3.79 7.47 -28.65
N LYS A 383 2.58 7.81 -29.11
CA LYS A 383 1.66 6.84 -29.77
C LYS A 383 2.25 6.11 -30.98
N SER A 384 3.30 6.67 -31.60
CA SER A 384 4.02 6.06 -32.72
C SER A 384 5.34 5.39 -32.34
N PHE A 385 5.72 5.43 -31.05
CA PHE A 385 6.95 4.86 -30.52
C PHE A 385 6.68 3.43 -30.07
N GLN A 386 7.70 2.58 -30.17
CA GLN A 386 7.65 1.19 -29.75
C GLN A 386 8.28 1.02 -28.37
N TYR A 387 7.53 0.42 -27.45
CA TYR A 387 8.08 -0.04 -26.18
C TYR A 387 8.68 -1.43 -26.36
N GLU A 388 9.95 -1.58 -26.02
CA GLU A 388 10.65 -2.85 -25.98
C GLU A 388 11.37 -2.99 -24.65
N LEU A 389 11.34 -4.19 -24.07
CA LEU A 389 12.10 -4.47 -22.85
C LEU A 389 13.60 -4.47 -23.18
N GLY A 390 14.22 -3.34 -22.91
CA GLY A 390 15.64 -3.09 -23.04
C GLY A 390 16.37 -3.14 -21.69
N PHE A 391 17.70 -3.15 -21.77
CA PHE A 391 18.58 -3.04 -20.61
C PHE A 391 19.70 -2.04 -20.86
N SER A 392 19.44 -1.00 -21.68
CA SER A 392 20.41 0.05 -21.92
C SER A 392 20.62 0.83 -20.63
N GLU A 393 21.88 1.05 -20.26
CA GLU A 393 22.23 2.01 -19.21
C GLU A 393 22.70 3.34 -19.80
N ASP A 394 22.66 3.48 -21.12
CA ASP A 394 23.02 4.72 -21.78
C ASP A 394 21.87 5.73 -21.63
N VAL A 395 22.06 6.68 -20.73
CA VAL A 395 21.16 7.82 -20.52
C VAL A 395 21.76 9.11 -21.07
N SER A 396 22.80 9.01 -21.89
CA SER A 396 23.46 10.18 -22.48
C SER A 396 22.50 10.97 -23.35
N THR A 397 22.75 12.27 -23.45
CA THR A 397 21.94 13.15 -24.28
C THR A 397 21.94 12.74 -25.75
N ALA A 398 23.04 12.16 -26.25
CA ALA A 398 23.12 11.64 -27.60
C ALA A 398 22.16 10.46 -27.82
N HIS A 399 22.15 9.48 -26.90
CA HIS A 399 21.22 8.34 -26.95
C HIS A 399 19.75 8.78 -26.87
N ILE A 400 19.45 9.74 -25.99
CA ILE A 400 18.09 10.29 -25.85
C ILE A 400 17.64 11.05 -27.11
N LEU A 401 18.54 11.74 -27.80
CA LEU A 401 18.24 12.37 -29.08
C LEU A 401 17.96 11.32 -30.16
N GLU A 402 18.82 10.31 -30.27
CA GLU A 402 18.66 9.20 -31.23
C GLU A 402 17.31 8.49 -31.01
N PHE A 403 16.93 8.24 -29.76
CA PHE A 403 15.62 7.70 -29.41
C PHE A 403 14.47 8.59 -29.91
N LEU A 404 14.53 9.91 -29.65
CA LEU A 404 13.47 10.84 -30.00
C LEU A 404 13.32 11.03 -31.52
N THR A 405 14.43 11.06 -32.27
CA THR A 405 14.43 11.45 -33.68
C THR A 405 14.54 10.30 -34.66
N GLU A 406 15.23 9.21 -34.30
CA GLU A 406 15.59 8.14 -35.23
C GLU A 406 14.93 6.82 -34.84
N THR A 407 15.32 6.22 -33.72
CA THR A 407 14.94 4.83 -33.41
C THR A 407 13.48 4.72 -33.02
N LYS A 408 12.99 5.65 -32.17
CA LYS A 408 11.63 5.66 -31.61
C LYS A 408 11.24 4.33 -30.95
N THR A 409 12.23 3.55 -30.55
CA THR A 409 12.09 2.25 -29.88
C THR A 409 12.99 2.28 -28.66
N GLY A 410 12.44 1.97 -27.49
CA GLY A 410 13.18 2.03 -26.23
C GLY A 410 12.41 1.41 -25.06
N ASP A 411 13.05 1.41 -23.89
CA ASP A 411 12.48 0.94 -22.64
C ASP A 411 12.09 2.11 -21.73
N CYS A 412 11.61 1.80 -20.52
CA CYS A 412 11.17 2.80 -19.54
C CYS A 412 12.19 3.93 -19.31
N THR A 413 13.49 3.65 -19.47
CA THR A 413 14.59 4.57 -19.31
C THR A 413 14.56 5.68 -20.38
N GLU A 414 14.49 5.32 -21.67
CA GLU A 414 14.43 6.31 -22.74
C GLU A 414 13.18 7.18 -22.64
N PHE A 415 12.01 6.56 -22.41
CA PHE A 415 10.75 7.29 -22.26
C PHE A 415 10.78 8.26 -21.08
N ALA A 416 11.24 7.83 -19.91
CA ALA A 416 11.31 8.67 -18.72
C ALA A 416 12.28 9.84 -18.89
N ASN A 417 13.50 9.58 -19.37
CA ASN A 417 14.50 10.64 -19.55
C ASN A 417 14.04 11.65 -20.61
N THR A 418 13.48 11.18 -21.74
CA THR A 418 12.98 12.06 -22.81
C THR A 418 11.81 12.91 -22.31
N THR A 419 10.84 12.31 -21.63
CA THR A 419 9.67 13.03 -21.10
C THR A 419 10.11 14.11 -20.12
N ALA A 420 11.02 13.79 -19.20
CA ALA A 420 11.54 14.76 -18.25
C ALA A 420 12.23 15.94 -18.95
N ILE A 421 13.05 15.71 -19.99
CA ILE A 421 13.66 16.80 -20.79
C ILE A 421 12.59 17.65 -21.46
N LEU A 422 11.64 17.03 -22.16
CA LEU A 422 10.59 17.74 -22.90
C LEU A 422 9.67 18.54 -21.95
N ALA A 423 9.36 18.01 -20.76
CA ALA A 423 8.62 18.72 -19.73
C ALA A 423 9.33 20.02 -19.29
N ARG A 424 10.67 19.99 -19.14
CA ARG A 424 11.45 21.21 -18.83
C ARG A 424 11.37 22.24 -19.95
N TYR A 425 11.47 21.81 -21.21
CA TYR A 425 11.27 22.69 -22.37
C TYR A 425 9.85 23.29 -22.41
N ALA A 426 8.85 22.54 -21.96
CA ALA A 426 7.47 23.02 -21.79
C ALA A 426 7.27 23.93 -20.56
N GLY A 427 8.34 24.14 -19.77
CA GLY A 427 8.36 25.01 -18.59
C GLY A 427 7.83 24.34 -17.31
N VAL A 428 7.70 23.02 -17.31
CA VAL A 428 7.22 22.19 -16.20
C VAL A 428 8.42 21.58 -15.46
N PRO A 429 8.60 21.81 -14.15
CA PRO A 429 9.70 21.23 -13.41
C PRO A 429 9.60 19.71 -13.39
N SER A 430 10.70 19.01 -13.69
CA SER A 430 10.70 17.55 -13.82
C SER A 430 11.97 16.90 -13.28
N ARG A 431 11.87 15.62 -12.92
CA ARG A 431 12.98 14.73 -12.56
C ARG A 431 12.69 13.30 -13.00
N VAL A 432 13.75 12.51 -13.15
CA VAL A 432 13.62 11.07 -13.41
C VAL A 432 13.72 10.32 -12.08
N VAL A 433 12.95 9.25 -11.94
CA VAL A 433 13.00 8.35 -10.78
C VAL A 433 13.18 6.93 -11.29
N THR A 434 14.02 6.16 -10.59
CA THR A 434 14.16 4.72 -10.82
C THR A 434 13.83 3.94 -9.55
N GLY A 435 13.38 2.71 -9.77
CA GLY A 435 12.98 1.81 -8.69
C GLY A 435 12.18 0.64 -9.23
N PHE A 436 11.05 0.35 -8.60
CA PHE A 436 10.18 -0.76 -8.97
C PHE A 436 8.71 -0.34 -9.02
N LEU A 437 7.97 -0.94 -9.95
CA LEU A 437 6.52 -0.80 -10.04
C LEU A 437 5.85 -1.97 -9.33
N ALA A 438 5.25 -1.71 -8.17
CA ALA A 438 4.44 -2.70 -7.46
C ALA A 438 2.97 -2.50 -7.84
N SER A 439 2.45 -3.34 -8.74
CA SER A 439 1.04 -3.28 -9.16
C SER A 439 0.37 -4.64 -9.12
N ARG A 440 -0.93 -4.65 -8.77
CA ARG A 440 -1.81 -5.83 -8.86
C ARG A 440 -1.92 -6.34 -10.29
N GLU A 441 -1.93 -5.44 -11.28
CA GLU A 441 -2.08 -5.81 -12.70
C GLU A 441 -0.86 -6.57 -13.23
N LEU A 442 0.30 -6.38 -12.60
CA LEU A 442 1.54 -7.07 -12.94
C LEU A 442 1.70 -8.42 -12.20
N GLN A 443 0.71 -8.82 -11.38
CA GLN A 443 0.77 -10.10 -10.67
C GLN A 443 0.33 -11.25 -11.58
N LEU A 444 1.32 -12.02 -12.06
CA LEU A 444 1.08 -13.27 -12.76
C LEU A 444 0.58 -14.36 -11.79
N PRO A 445 -0.12 -15.42 -12.27
CA PRO A 445 -0.55 -16.53 -11.43
C PRO A 445 0.59 -17.15 -10.60
N LYS A 446 1.82 -17.19 -11.14
CA LYS A 446 3.01 -17.67 -10.42
C LYS A 446 3.42 -16.75 -9.26
N HIS A 447 3.27 -15.43 -9.41
CA HIS A 447 3.50 -14.48 -8.32
C HIS A 447 2.54 -14.76 -7.15
N VAL A 448 1.25 -14.93 -7.46
CA VAL A 448 0.22 -15.22 -6.45
C VAL A 448 0.47 -16.57 -5.76
N GLN A 449 0.86 -17.60 -6.51
CA GLN A 449 1.26 -18.90 -5.94
C GLN A 449 2.48 -18.78 -5.02
N GLY A 450 3.50 -18.02 -5.44
CA GLY A 450 4.67 -17.74 -4.63
C GLY A 450 4.32 -17.01 -3.33
N LEU A 451 3.44 -16.01 -3.39
CA LEU A 451 2.94 -15.30 -2.21
C LEU A 451 2.14 -16.21 -1.27
N TYR A 452 1.32 -17.09 -1.80
CA TYR A 452 0.58 -18.08 -0.99
C TYR A 452 1.57 -18.98 -0.23
N TYR A 453 2.57 -19.53 -0.92
CA TYR A 453 3.61 -20.37 -0.32
C TYR A 453 4.41 -19.60 0.74
N LEU A 454 4.89 -18.40 0.41
CA LEU A 454 5.70 -17.57 1.32
C LEU A 454 4.91 -17.17 2.55
N ARG A 455 3.62 -16.84 2.42
CA ARG A 455 2.75 -16.54 3.55
C ARG A 455 2.58 -17.73 4.50
N GLU A 456 2.51 -18.95 3.99
CA GLU A 456 2.45 -20.15 4.86
C GLU A 456 3.77 -20.41 5.62
N HIS A 457 4.90 -19.91 5.13
CA HIS A 457 6.24 -20.23 5.65
C HIS A 457 6.99 -19.05 6.29
N MET A 458 6.49 -17.83 6.16
CA MET A 458 7.04 -16.63 6.80
C MET A 458 5.97 -16.01 7.69
N GLU A 459 6.16 -16.11 9.01
CA GLU A 459 5.19 -15.60 10.00
C GLU A 459 4.82 -14.12 9.76
N PRO A 460 5.77 -13.19 9.46
CA PRO A 460 5.43 -11.78 9.29
C PRO A 460 4.45 -11.49 8.13
N LEU A 461 4.40 -12.37 7.12
CA LEU A 461 3.49 -12.23 5.97
C LEU A 461 2.06 -12.67 6.32
N GLN A 462 1.87 -13.48 7.36
CA GLN A 462 0.54 -13.98 7.76
C GLN A 462 -0.36 -12.87 8.25
N ALA A 463 0.23 -11.79 8.80
CA ALA A 463 -0.43 -10.59 9.27
C ALA A 463 -1.17 -9.81 8.16
N TYR A 464 -0.88 -10.08 6.89
CA TYR A 464 -1.48 -9.41 5.74
C TYR A 464 -2.38 -10.37 4.96
N PRO A 465 -3.56 -9.94 4.49
CA PRO A 465 -4.35 -10.73 3.58
C PRO A 465 -3.63 -10.84 2.23
N LEU A 466 -3.78 -11.99 1.55
CA LEU A 466 -3.11 -12.23 0.26
C LEU A 466 -3.45 -11.15 -0.79
N SER A 467 -4.64 -10.57 -0.73
CA SER A 467 -5.09 -9.50 -1.64
C SER A 467 -4.34 -8.17 -1.48
N GLU A 468 -3.62 -7.99 -0.36
CA GLU A 468 -2.80 -6.80 -0.09
C GLU A 468 -1.31 -7.05 -0.33
N LEU A 469 -0.91 -8.28 -0.66
CA LEU A 469 0.48 -8.63 -0.93
C LEU A 469 0.79 -8.56 -2.42
N LEU A 470 1.86 -7.85 -2.76
CA LEU A 470 2.40 -7.75 -4.11
C LEU A 470 3.81 -8.33 -4.14
N MET A 471 4.06 -9.26 -5.07
CA MET A 471 5.42 -9.74 -5.33
C MET A 471 6.09 -8.80 -6.34
N VAL A 472 7.24 -8.26 -5.95
CA VAL A 472 8.08 -7.45 -6.81
C VAL A 472 9.28 -8.27 -7.24
N THR A 473 9.50 -8.39 -8.54
CA THR A 473 10.58 -9.17 -9.13
C THR A 473 11.53 -8.29 -9.95
N THR A 474 12.59 -8.87 -10.47
CA THR A 474 13.52 -8.20 -11.40
C THR A 474 12.84 -7.65 -12.66
N SER A 475 11.71 -8.21 -13.11
CA SER A 475 10.98 -7.71 -14.29
C SER A 475 10.13 -6.47 -13.98
N HIS A 476 9.91 -6.15 -12.71
CA HIS A 476 9.16 -4.97 -12.29
C HIS A 476 10.06 -3.75 -12.07
N ARG A 477 11.35 -3.84 -12.41
CA ARG A 477 12.24 -2.67 -12.44
C ARG A 477 11.65 -1.64 -13.39
N HIS A 478 11.58 -0.39 -12.94
CA HIS A 478 10.94 0.66 -13.70
C HIS A 478 11.65 2.00 -13.54
N ALA A 479 11.53 2.82 -14.56
CA ALA A 479 11.91 4.23 -14.56
C ALA A 479 10.72 5.06 -15.02
N TRP A 480 10.49 6.20 -14.37
CA TRP A 480 9.39 7.10 -14.69
C TRP A 480 9.79 8.56 -14.50
N THR A 481 8.96 9.46 -15.02
CA THR A 481 9.13 10.89 -14.80
C THR A 481 8.29 11.33 -13.62
N GLN A 482 8.84 12.17 -12.76
CA GLN A 482 8.04 12.99 -11.85
C GLN A 482 8.01 14.44 -12.35
N VAL A 483 6.83 15.03 -12.38
CA VAL A 483 6.63 16.45 -12.70
C VAL A 483 6.04 17.19 -11.50
N TYR A 484 6.40 18.45 -11.31
CA TYR A 484 5.85 19.24 -10.22
C TYR A 484 4.63 20.04 -10.68
N ILE A 485 3.46 19.77 -10.10
CA ILE A 485 2.20 20.45 -10.40
C ILE A 485 1.84 21.37 -9.23
N ALA A 486 1.58 22.65 -9.53
CA ALA A 486 1.33 23.67 -8.53
C ALA A 486 0.18 23.27 -7.59
N GLY A 487 0.44 23.32 -6.28
CA GLY A 487 -0.51 22.92 -5.24
C GLY A 487 -0.66 21.41 -5.03
N TYR A 488 -0.18 20.55 -5.95
CA TYR A 488 -0.26 19.08 -5.83
C TYR A 488 1.10 18.41 -5.61
N GLY A 489 2.21 19.12 -5.79
CA GLY A 489 3.57 18.60 -5.58
C GLY A 489 4.07 17.74 -6.73
N TRP A 490 4.96 16.79 -6.42
CA TRP A 490 5.53 15.86 -7.40
C TRP A 490 4.52 14.78 -7.80
N ILE A 491 4.19 14.66 -9.08
CA ILE A 491 3.26 13.68 -9.64
C ILE A 491 4.04 12.69 -10.50
N ASP A 492 3.83 11.40 -10.26
CA ASP A 492 4.38 10.32 -11.08
C ASP A 492 3.66 10.26 -12.43
N ILE A 493 4.43 10.23 -13.52
CA ILE A 493 3.96 10.17 -14.89
C ILE A 493 4.42 8.84 -15.50
N GLU A 494 3.45 8.01 -15.88
CA GLU A 494 3.71 6.77 -16.61
C GLU A 494 3.99 7.08 -18.07
N THR A 495 5.26 7.16 -18.42
CA THR A 495 5.70 7.63 -19.75
C THR A 495 5.55 6.56 -20.84
N THR A 496 5.31 5.31 -20.46
CA THR A 496 5.19 4.17 -21.39
C THR A 496 3.74 3.87 -21.77
N ALA A 497 2.76 4.50 -21.12
CA ALA A 497 1.33 4.15 -21.22
C ALA A 497 0.73 4.27 -22.62
N THR A 498 1.25 5.17 -23.45
CA THR A 498 0.73 5.47 -24.80
C THR A 498 1.55 4.85 -25.93
N ALA A 499 2.73 4.30 -25.61
CA ALA A 499 3.59 3.65 -26.60
C ALA A 499 2.96 2.35 -27.10
N ILE A 500 3.41 1.90 -28.27
CA ILE A 500 3.01 0.59 -28.81
C ILE A 500 3.59 -0.48 -27.86
N PRO A 501 2.75 -1.35 -27.27
CA PRO A 501 3.21 -2.35 -26.32
C PRO A 501 4.17 -3.36 -26.99
N PRO A 502 4.98 -4.08 -26.21
CA PRO A 502 5.92 -5.05 -26.76
C PRO A 502 5.15 -6.16 -27.48
N ALA A 503 5.73 -6.71 -28.54
CA ALA A 503 5.14 -7.85 -29.24
C ALA A 503 4.95 -9.03 -28.28
N LEU A 504 3.79 -9.68 -28.32
CA LEU A 504 3.45 -10.82 -27.46
C LEU A 504 4.54 -11.91 -27.56
N GLY A 505 5.30 -12.12 -26.47
CA GLY A 505 6.34 -13.16 -26.35
C GLY A 505 7.79 -12.65 -26.22
N GLY A 506 8.01 -11.38 -25.89
CA GLY A 506 9.33 -10.81 -25.58
C GLY A 506 9.70 -10.83 -24.10
#